data_AF-A0A1Z4V6B7-F1
#
_entry.id   AF-A0A1Z4V6B7-F1
#
_cell.length_a   1.000
_cell.length_b   1.000
_cell.length_c   1.000
_cell.angle_alpha   90.00
_cell.angle_beta   90.00
_cell.angle_gamma   90.00
#
_symmetry.space_group_name_H-M   'P 1'
#
loop_
_entity.id
_entity.type
_entity.pdbx_description
1 polymer ?
#
loop_
_entity_poly.entity_id
_entity_poly.type
_entity_poly.pdbx_seq_one_letter_code
_entity_poly.pdbx_strand_id
1 'polypeptide(L)'
;MSVYISVELQKQVRHCFADCCAYCHTAESLTVTTFEFEHIIPPAAGGETVFENLCLACPSCNRYKATRQTAIDPNTQDEVKLFHPQQQAWIKHFAWSEDATEL
;
A
#
# COMPACT_ATOMS: atom_id res chain seq x y z
N MET A 1 8.84 15.03 -9.30
CA MET A 1 7.64 15.90 -9.28
C MET A 1 6.54 15.10 -8.62
N SER A 2 5.92 15.60 -7.54
CA SER A 2 4.73 14.93 -7.01
C SER A 2 3.55 15.23 -7.93
N VAL A 3 2.79 14.21 -8.29
CA VAL A 3 1.56 14.38 -9.06
C VAL A 3 0.50 14.91 -8.11
N TYR A 4 -0.28 15.90 -8.57
CA TYR A 4 -1.40 16.41 -7.80
C TYR A 4 -2.52 15.36 -7.71
N ILE A 5 -2.95 15.04 -6.50
CA ILE A 5 -4.08 14.16 -6.21
C ILE A 5 -5.21 15.05 -5.70
N SER A 6 -6.37 15.03 -6.35
CA SER A 6 -7.50 15.87 -5.96
C SER A 6 -7.97 15.54 -4.53
N VAL A 7 -8.52 16.53 -3.82
CA VAL A 7 -9.03 16.34 -2.45
C VAL A 7 -10.11 15.27 -2.40
N GLU A 8 -10.94 15.17 -3.44
CA GLU A 8 -11.97 14.14 -3.54
C GLU A 8 -11.35 12.74 -3.65
N LEU A 9 -10.35 12.58 -4.50
CA LEU A 9 -9.64 11.31 -4.66
C LEU A 9 -8.89 10.92 -3.37
N GLN A 10 -8.27 11.89 -2.68
CA GLN A 10 -7.64 11.67 -1.38
C GLN A 10 -8.64 11.13 -0.33
N LYS A 11 -9.83 11.73 -0.24
CA LYS A 11 -10.90 11.27 0.67
C LYS A 11 -11.37 9.87 0.31
N GLN A 12 -11.55 9.58 -0.98
CA GLN A 12 -11.99 8.28 -1.47
C GLN A 12 -11.00 7.17 -1.08
N VAL A 13 -9.70 7.41 -1.28
CA VAL A 13 -8.64 6.47 -0.89
C VAL A 13 -8.62 6.28 0.63
N ARG A 14 -8.63 7.37 1.41
CA ARG A 14 -8.64 7.28 2.88
C ARG A 14 -9.82 6.48 3.42
N HIS A 15 -11.02 6.73 2.88
CA HIS A 15 -12.23 6.00 3.25
C HIS A 15 -12.14 4.51 2.91
N CYS A 16 -11.66 4.16 1.71
CA CYS A 16 -11.49 2.78 1.27
C CYS A 16 -10.57 1.98 2.20
N PHE A 17 -9.51 2.61 2.70
CA PHE A 17 -8.53 1.98 3.59
C PHE A 17 -8.80 2.24 5.08
N ALA A 18 -9.93 2.86 5.44
CA ALA A 18 -10.29 3.20 6.82
C ALA A 18 -9.17 3.93 7.61
N ASP A 19 -8.44 4.82 6.93
CA ASP A 19 -7.25 5.50 7.46
C ASP A 19 -6.15 4.54 7.98
N CYS A 20 -6.12 3.31 7.48
CA CYS A 20 -5.09 2.31 7.75
C CYS A 20 -4.14 2.13 6.57
N CYS A 21 -2.93 1.66 6.87
CA CYS A 21 -1.96 1.31 5.85
C CYS A 21 -2.44 0.07 5.07
N ALA A 22 -2.41 0.14 3.75
CA ALA A 22 -2.83 -0.93 2.86
C ALA A 22 -2.01 -2.22 2.98
N TYR A 23 -0.80 -2.14 3.53
CA TYR A 23 0.12 -3.29 3.65
C TYR A 23 0.19 -3.83 5.07
N CYS A 24 0.40 -2.97 6.07
CA CYS A 24 0.51 -3.41 7.46
C CYS A 24 -0.79 -3.28 8.23
N HIS A 25 -1.84 -2.64 7.72
CA HIS A 25 -3.09 -2.42 8.47
C HIS A 25 -2.97 -1.59 9.76
N THR A 26 -1.81 -0.98 10.05
CA THR A 26 -1.68 0.02 11.12
C THR A 26 -2.53 1.24 10.80
N ALA A 27 -3.29 1.74 11.78
CA ALA A 27 -4.06 2.98 11.65
C ALA A 27 -3.15 4.22 11.74
N GLU A 28 -3.36 5.21 10.88
CA GLU A 28 -2.59 6.47 10.88
C GLU A 28 -2.67 7.17 12.25
N SER A 29 -3.84 7.11 12.89
CA SER A 29 -4.11 7.71 14.21
C SER A 29 -3.26 7.15 15.36
N LEU A 30 -2.66 5.97 15.19
CA LEU A 30 -1.76 5.35 16.16
C LEU A 30 -0.29 5.73 15.92
N THR A 31 -0.03 6.57 14.92
CA THR A 31 1.32 6.98 14.52
C THR A 31 1.48 8.50 14.61
N VAL A 32 2.73 8.95 14.69
CA VAL A 32 3.08 10.38 14.62
C VAL A 32 3.37 10.85 13.19
N THR A 33 3.04 10.04 12.19
CA THR A 33 3.38 10.28 10.79
C THR A 33 2.13 10.36 9.93
N THR A 34 2.09 11.31 8.99
CA THR A 34 1.09 11.32 7.93
C THR A 34 1.38 10.19 6.94
N PHE A 35 0.35 9.43 6.59
CA PHE A 35 0.41 8.39 5.58
C PHE A 35 0.37 9.01 4.18
N GLU A 36 0.93 8.29 3.23
CA GLU A 36 1.16 8.74 1.88
C GLU A 36 0.16 8.07 0.93
N PHE A 37 -0.29 8.83 -0.07
CA PHE A 37 -1.04 8.28 -1.19
C PHE A 37 -0.05 7.65 -2.16
N GLU A 38 0.07 6.33 -2.10
CA GLU A 38 1.02 5.58 -2.90
C GLU A 38 0.38 5.08 -4.18
N HIS A 39 1.11 5.20 -5.29
CA HIS A 39 0.81 4.50 -6.54
C HIS A 39 1.25 3.03 -6.47
N ILE A 40 0.30 2.11 -6.61
CA ILE A 40 0.56 0.66 -6.62
C ILE A 40 1.49 0.30 -7.79
N ILE A 41 1.13 0.78 -8.99
CA ILE A 41 2.02 0.86 -10.16
C ILE A 41 2.68 2.24 -10.14
N PRO A 42 4.01 2.35 -9.99
CA PRO A 42 4.69 3.63 -9.91
C PRO A 42 4.50 4.47 -11.17
N PRO A 43 4.48 5.82 -11.08
CA PRO A 43 4.40 6.70 -12.25
C PRO A 43 5.54 6.46 -13.26
N ALA A 44 6.73 6.10 -12.78
CA ALA A 44 7.89 5.76 -13.63
C ALA A 44 7.67 4.50 -14.49
N ALA A 45 6.73 3.64 -14.11
CA ALA A 45 6.29 2.46 -14.87
C ALA A 45 4.98 2.73 -15.66
N GLY A 46 4.56 4.00 -15.78
CA GLY A 46 3.33 4.37 -16.48
C GLY A 46 2.07 4.29 -15.62
N GLY A 47 2.20 4.20 -14.29
CA GLY A 47 1.05 4.18 -13.39
C GLY A 47 0.28 5.50 -13.36
N GLU A 48 -1.03 5.40 -13.53
CA GLU A 48 -1.93 6.56 -13.55
C GLU A 48 -2.31 7.03 -12.14
N THR A 49 -2.67 8.30 -12.00
CA THR A 49 -3.17 8.86 -10.74
C THR A 49 -4.69 8.74 -10.70
N VAL A 50 -5.15 7.51 -10.49
CA VAL A 50 -6.56 7.10 -10.43
C VAL A 50 -6.80 6.26 -9.18
N PHE A 51 -8.06 6.18 -8.73
CA PHE A 51 -8.42 5.50 -7.48
C PHE A 51 -7.91 4.06 -7.45
N GLU A 52 -8.08 3.32 -8.55
CA GLU A 52 -7.73 1.90 -8.69
C GLU A 52 -6.22 1.64 -8.57
N ASN A 53 -5.40 2.66 -8.80
CA ASN A 53 -3.94 2.59 -8.69
C ASN A 53 -3.41 3.30 -7.44
N LEU A 54 -4.26 3.85 -6.58
CA LEU A 54 -3.85 4.53 -5.35
C LEU A 54 -4.21 3.69 -4.12
N CYS A 55 -3.33 3.72 -3.13
CA CYS A 55 -3.61 3.20 -1.79
C CYS A 55 -3.05 4.12 -0.71
N LEU A 56 -3.51 3.94 0.53
CA LEU A 56 -2.95 4.65 1.67
C LEU A 56 -1.83 3.81 2.28
N ALA A 57 -0.63 4.36 2.41
CA ALA A 57 0.52 3.61 2.90
C ALA A 57 1.24 4.38 4.02
N CYS A 58 1.67 3.68 5.07
CA CYS A 58 2.56 4.29 6.04
C CYS A 58 3.93 4.55 5.40
N PRO A 59 4.71 5.54 5.88
CA PRO A 59 5.98 5.88 5.24
C PRO A 59 6.98 4.71 5.20
N SER A 60 6.93 3.80 6.17
CA SER A 60 7.80 2.62 6.21
C SER A 60 7.46 1.62 5.12
N CYS A 61 6.19 1.24 4.96
CA CYS A 61 5.75 0.31 3.91
C CYS A 61 5.94 0.92 2.52
N ASN A 62 5.58 2.19 2.33
CA ASN A 62 5.75 2.88 1.05
C ASN A 62 7.23 2.92 0.63
N ARG A 63 8.14 3.29 1.54
CA ARG A 63 9.58 3.27 1.25
C ARG A 63 10.12 1.86 1.04
N TYR A 64 9.57 0.87 1.75
CA TYR A 64 9.94 -0.52 1.49
C TYR A 64 9.54 -0.88 0.06
N LYS A 65 8.26 -0.83 -0.31
CA LYS A 65 7.84 -1.16 -1.68
C LYS A 65 8.58 -0.32 -2.73
N ALA A 66 8.67 1.00 -2.52
CA ALA A 66 9.27 1.96 -3.43
C ALA A 66 8.72 1.75 -4.86
N THR A 67 9.60 1.53 -5.84
CA THR A 67 9.21 1.26 -7.22
C THR A 67 9.06 -0.22 -7.55
N ARG A 68 9.16 -1.12 -6.57
CA ARG A 68 9.05 -2.56 -6.78
C ARG A 68 7.61 -2.94 -7.07
N GLN A 69 7.43 -3.80 -8.08
CA GLN A 69 6.13 -4.38 -8.46
C GLN A 69 6.14 -5.91 -8.34
N THR A 70 7.34 -6.48 -8.28
CA THR A 70 7.61 -7.90 -8.14
C THR A 70 8.65 -8.13 -7.04
N ALA A 71 8.73 -9.37 -6.57
CA ALA A 71 9.80 -9.87 -5.70
C ALA A 71 10.07 -11.34 -6.04
N ILE A 72 11.24 -11.83 -5.66
CA ILE A 72 11.56 -13.26 -5.73
C ILE A 72 10.92 -13.94 -4.52
N ASP A 73 10.08 -14.95 -4.77
CA ASP A 73 9.56 -15.80 -3.71
C ASP A 73 10.70 -16.68 -3.16
N PRO A 74 11.00 -16.60 -1.85
CA PRO A 74 12.13 -17.34 -1.28
C PRO A 74 11.96 -18.86 -1.33
N ASN A 75 10.73 -19.37 -1.43
CA ASN A 75 10.46 -20.82 -1.44
C ASN A 75 10.59 -21.41 -2.84
N THR A 76 10.07 -20.71 -3.86
CA THR A 76 10.03 -21.20 -5.24
C THR A 76 11.17 -20.66 -6.11
N GLN A 77 11.79 -19.55 -5.70
CA GLN A 77 12.75 -18.76 -6.47
C GLN A 77 12.16 -18.12 -7.73
N ASP A 78 10.84 -18.13 -7.88
CA ASP A 78 10.15 -17.49 -9.00
C ASP A 78 9.93 -16.00 -8.73
N GLU A 79 9.98 -15.20 -9.80
CA GLU A 79 9.56 -13.80 -9.73
C GLU A 79 8.03 -13.72 -9.69
N VAL A 80 7.50 -13.19 -8.58
CA VAL A 80 6.06 -13.05 -8.34
C VAL A 80 5.67 -11.59 -8.18
N LYS A 81 4.40 -11.27 -8.51
CA LYS A 81 3.84 -9.94 -8.27
C LYS A 81 3.68 -9.68 -6.78
N LEU A 82 3.96 -8.45 -6.36
CA LEU A 82 3.62 -7.99 -5.03
C LEU A 82 2.10 -7.90 -4.83
N PHE A 83 1.69 -7.93 -3.56
CA PHE A 83 0.30 -7.77 -3.17
C PHE A 83 -0.32 -6.47 -3.73
N HIS A 84 -1.53 -6.59 -4.27
CA HIS A 84 -2.29 -5.49 -4.87
C HIS A 84 -3.45 -5.06 -3.96
N PRO A 85 -3.31 -3.99 -3.16
CA PRO A 85 -4.27 -3.67 -2.11
C PRO A 85 -5.67 -3.29 -2.58
N GLN A 86 -5.83 -2.82 -3.82
CA GLN A 86 -7.13 -2.53 -4.43
C GLN A 86 -7.85 -3.76 -5.03
N GLN A 87 -7.14 -4.88 -5.24
CA GLN A 87 -7.67 -6.05 -5.94
C GLN A 87 -7.70 -7.31 -5.08
N GLN A 88 -6.87 -7.36 -4.04
CA GLN A 88 -6.70 -8.53 -3.19
C GLN A 88 -7.14 -8.22 -1.77
N ALA A 89 -7.91 -9.14 -1.17
CA ALA A 89 -8.37 -9.00 0.21
C ALA A 89 -7.21 -9.29 1.17
N TRP A 90 -6.80 -8.30 1.96
CA TRP A 90 -5.66 -8.40 2.89
C TRP A 90 -5.71 -9.65 3.77
N ILE A 91 -6.88 -9.96 4.34
CA ILE A 91 -7.09 -11.11 5.26
C ILE A 91 -6.88 -12.49 4.60
N LYS A 92 -6.79 -12.56 3.26
CA LYS A 92 -6.46 -13.80 2.54
C LYS A 92 -4.95 -14.01 2.38
N HIS A 93 -4.15 -12.98 2.62
CA HIS A 93 -2.72 -12.97 2.34
C HIS A 93 -1.86 -12.73 3.58
N PHE A 94 -2.39 -12.00 4.58
CA PHE A 94 -1.67 -11.61 5.78
C PHE A 94 -2.54 -11.81 7.01
N ALA A 95 -1.88 -11.95 8.16
CA ALA A 95 -2.50 -11.93 9.47
C ALA A 95 -1.48 -11.38 10.47
N TRP A 96 -1.92 -10.53 11.39
CA TRP A 96 -1.07 -10.15 12.51
C TRP A 96 -0.87 -11.34 13.46
N SER A 97 0.30 -11.42 14.07
CA SER A 97 0.56 -12.30 15.21
C SER A 97 -0.41 -12.01 16.35
N GLU A 98 -0.63 -12.98 17.24
CA GLU A 98 -1.58 -12.83 18.36
C GLU A 98 -1.25 -11.66 19.30
N ASP A 99 0.04 -11.33 19.42
CA ASP A 99 0.54 -10.20 20.20
C ASP A 99 0.64 -8.88 19.41
N ALA A 100 0.25 -8.90 18.13
CA ALA A 100 0.25 -7.76 17.20
C ALA A 100 1.61 -7.06 17.04
N THR A 101 2.71 -7.83 17.14
CA THR A 101 4.07 -7.31 16.94
C THR A 101 4.61 -7.61 15.55
N GLU A 102 4.07 -8.63 14.86
CA GLU A 102 4.58 -9.12 13.58
C GLU A 102 3.45 -9.45 12.59
N LEU A 103 3.76 -9.35 11.29
CA LEU A 103 2.89 -9.65 10.15
C LEU A 103 3.21 -11.01 9.53
#